data_AF-A0A833HBK8-F1
#
_entry.id   AF-A0A833HBK8-F1
#
_cell.length_a   1.000
_cell.length_b   1.000
_cell.length_c   1.000
_cell.angle_alpha   90.00
_cell.angle_beta   90.00
_cell.angle_gamma   90.00
#
_symmetry.space_group_name_H-M   'P 1'
#
loop_
_entity.id
_entity.type
_entity.pdbx_description
1 polymer ?
#
loop_
_entity_poly.entity_id
_entity_poly.type
_entity_poly.pdbx_seq_one_letter_code
_entity_poly.pdbx_strand_id
1 'polypeptide(L)'
;METDSGDGLGDRLRDANEEELGALIRDRLPEIDARAARQAFRNPFLSGPQIETLAASPALSAAYEVRREVVLHPRAPRLLALRLVAGLYWADLARVGTDPRLHPVVRRAADLKLIERLPGLASGEKMAVARAASANVIAALRLDPTPRVTGALLENPRLTEGLLMPLAASEKASPLVLARLAADPRWGVRPGIRNALCRNPATPLAAALAL
;
A
#
# COMPACT_ATOMS: atom_id res chain seq x y z
N MET A 1 -17.23 -38.85 -1.40
CA MET A 1 -17.76 -37.95 -0.35
C MET A 1 -16.63 -37.74 0.64
N GLU A 2 -15.60 -36.96 0.27
CA GLU A 2 -14.40 -36.75 1.07
C GLU A 2 -13.85 -35.35 0.74
N THR A 3 -14.33 -34.32 1.43
CA THR A 3 -13.80 -32.94 1.34
C THR A 3 -13.75 -32.25 2.71
N ASP A 4 -13.76 -33.00 3.81
CA ASP A 4 -13.84 -32.45 5.17
C ASP A 4 -12.46 -32.24 5.84
N SER A 5 -11.39 -32.80 5.26
CA SER A 5 -10.06 -32.80 5.89
C SER A 5 -9.36 -31.43 5.91
N GLY A 6 -9.73 -30.53 4.99
CA GLY A 6 -9.08 -29.22 4.83
C GLY A 6 -9.55 -28.15 5.82
N ASP A 7 -10.78 -28.25 6.33
CA ASP A 7 -11.34 -27.23 7.25
C ASP A 7 -10.76 -27.40 8.66
N GLY A 8 -10.66 -28.65 9.11
CA GLY A 8 -10.11 -28.97 10.44
C GLY A 8 -8.64 -28.59 10.62
N LEU A 9 -7.80 -28.74 9.58
CA LEU A 9 -6.39 -28.35 9.68
C LEU A 9 -6.22 -26.83 9.78
N GLY A 10 -7.01 -26.07 9.01
CA GLY A 10 -6.97 -24.61 9.02
C GLY A 10 -7.34 -24.02 10.38
N ASP A 11 -8.44 -24.47 10.98
CA ASP A 11 -8.86 -23.97 12.29
C ASP A 11 -7.89 -24.38 13.40
N ARG A 12 -7.34 -25.61 13.35
CA ARG A 12 -6.27 -26.02 14.26
C ARG A 12 -5.03 -25.13 14.15
N LEU A 13 -4.58 -24.79 12.94
CA LEU A 13 -3.45 -23.87 12.75
C LEU A 13 -3.74 -22.47 13.30
N ARG A 14 -4.99 -21.99 13.22
CA ARG A 14 -5.38 -20.68 13.75
C ARG A 14 -5.31 -20.64 15.28
N ASP A 15 -5.80 -21.70 15.92
CA ASP A 15 -6.08 -21.71 17.36
C ASP A 15 -5.00 -22.45 18.18
N ALA A 16 -4.07 -23.13 17.52
CA ALA A 16 -2.94 -23.81 18.15
C ALA A 16 -2.09 -22.86 19.02
N ASN A 17 -1.57 -23.40 20.13
CA ASN A 17 -0.54 -22.73 20.92
C ASN A 17 0.82 -22.74 20.19
N GLU A 18 1.84 -22.09 20.77
CA GLU A 18 3.16 -21.94 20.15
C GLU A 18 3.82 -23.29 19.78
N GLU A 19 3.76 -24.28 20.67
CA GLU A 19 4.37 -25.60 20.46
C GLU A 19 3.59 -26.43 19.42
N GLU A 20 2.26 -26.48 19.54
CA GLU A 20 1.40 -27.20 18.60
C GLU A 20 1.50 -26.59 17.20
N LEU A 21 1.51 -25.25 17.08
CA LEU A 21 1.68 -24.58 15.79
C LEU A 21 3.01 -24.98 15.13
N GLY A 22 4.08 -25.02 15.91
CA GLY A 22 5.40 -25.45 15.45
C GLY A 22 5.42 -26.89 14.96
N ALA A 23 4.78 -27.81 15.69
CA ALA A 23 4.66 -29.20 15.30
C ALA A 23 3.79 -29.36 14.03
N LEU A 24 2.64 -28.70 13.96
CA LEU A 24 1.74 -28.76 12.80
C LEU A 24 2.41 -28.26 11.52
N ILE A 25 3.11 -27.12 11.56
CA ILE A 25 3.82 -26.59 10.39
C ILE A 25 4.96 -27.50 9.97
N ARG A 26 5.70 -28.09 10.92
CA ARG A 26 6.84 -28.97 10.62
C ARG A 26 6.40 -30.30 10.03
N ASP A 27 5.42 -30.95 10.66
CA ASP A 27 5.09 -32.34 10.40
C ASP A 27 4.04 -32.49 9.30
N ARG A 28 3.19 -31.48 9.10
CA ARG A 28 2.08 -31.52 8.13
C ARG A 28 2.22 -30.51 7.01
N LEU A 29 3.40 -29.93 6.78
CA LEU A 29 3.65 -28.96 5.71
C LEU A 29 3.09 -29.36 4.34
N PRO A 30 3.23 -30.63 3.86
CA PRO A 30 2.71 -31.03 2.56
C PRO A 30 1.17 -30.99 2.45
N GLU A 31 0.48 -31.03 3.58
CA GLU A 31 -0.98 -31.01 3.66
C GLU A 31 -1.54 -29.57 3.81
N ILE A 32 -0.68 -28.60 4.10
CA ILE A 32 -1.07 -27.20 4.25
C ILE A 32 -1.27 -26.60 2.85
N ASP A 33 -2.53 -26.34 2.50
CA ASP A 33 -2.89 -25.58 1.31
C ASP A 33 -2.86 -24.07 1.57
N ALA A 34 -3.14 -23.26 0.53
CA ALA A 34 -3.15 -21.81 0.65
C ALA A 34 -4.21 -21.29 1.65
N ARG A 35 -5.35 -21.98 1.79
CA ARG A 35 -6.41 -21.60 2.73
C ARG A 35 -5.96 -21.82 4.17
N ALA A 36 -5.42 -22.99 4.47
CA ALA A 36 -4.88 -23.37 5.78
C ALA A 36 -3.68 -22.49 6.16
N ALA A 37 -2.79 -22.20 5.21
CA ALA A 37 -1.68 -21.27 5.44
C ALA A 37 -2.17 -19.89 5.89
N ARG A 38 -3.21 -19.33 5.26
CA ARG A 38 -3.81 -18.06 5.71
C ARG A 38 -4.36 -18.13 7.13
N GLN A 39 -4.82 -19.31 7.59
CA GLN A 39 -5.24 -19.46 8.97
C GLN A 39 -4.07 -19.43 9.94
N ALA A 40 -2.94 -20.06 9.59
CA ALA A 40 -1.70 -19.93 10.35
C ALA A 40 -1.24 -18.47 10.48
N PHE A 41 -1.35 -17.64 9.43
CA PHE A 41 -1.03 -16.21 9.48
C PHE A 41 -1.92 -15.36 10.41
N ARG A 42 -3.07 -15.90 10.83
CA ARG A 42 -3.94 -15.26 11.84
C ARG A 42 -3.57 -15.67 13.27
N ASN A 43 -2.72 -16.67 13.44
CA ASN A 43 -2.29 -17.15 14.75
C ASN A 43 -1.25 -16.17 15.35
N PRO A 44 -1.48 -15.62 16.56
CA PRO A 44 -0.59 -14.67 17.21
C PRO A 44 0.77 -15.27 17.63
N PHE A 45 0.95 -16.59 17.58
CA PHE A 45 2.22 -17.28 17.87
C PHE A 45 3.07 -17.56 16.64
N LEU A 46 2.60 -17.23 15.43
CA LEU A 46 3.38 -17.47 14.21
C LEU A 46 4.71 -16.70 14.23
N SER A 47 5.81 -17.44 14.14
CA SER A 47 7.17 -16.91 14.24
C SER A 47 7.83 -16.68 12.87
N GLY A 48 8.89 -15.88 12.83
CA GLY A 48 9.66 -15.62 11.60
C GLY A 48 10.16 -16.89 10.91
N PRO A 49 10.81 -17.83 11.62
CA PRO A 49 11.22 -19.11 11.06
C PRO A 49 10.07 -19.95 10.50
N GLN A 50 8.91 -19.98 11.16
CA GLN A 50 7.73 -20.68 10.66
C GLN A 50 7.18 -20.05 9.37
N ILE A 51 7.21 -18.72 9.27
CA ILE A 51 6.86 -18.00 8.03
C ILE A 51 7.83 -18.37 6.90
N GLU A 52 9.13 -18.49 7.19
CA GLU A 52 10.11 -18.96 6.21
C GLU A 52 9.84 -20.40 5.78
N THR A 53 9.50 -21.30 6.70
CA THR A 53 9.11 -22.68 6.39
C THR A 53 7.90 -22.72 5.46
N LEU A 54 6.85 -21.97 5.77
CA LEU A 54 5.66 -21.86 4.91
C LEU A 54 6.01 -21.30 3.52
N ALA A 55 6.83 -20.26 3.46
CA ALA A 55 7.24 -19.63 2.20
C ALA A 55 8.28 -20.42 1.40
N ALA A 56 8.94 -21.42 2.00
CA ALA A 56 9.85 -22.33 1.32
C ALA A 56 9.11 -23.41 0.52
N SER A 57 7.84 -23.70 0.86
CA SER A 57 6.99 -24.60 0.08
C SER A 57 6.68 -23.98 -1.30
N PRO A 58 7.03 -24.63 -2.43
CA PRO A 58 6.77 -24.09 -3.76
C PRO A 58 5.29 -23.84 -4.02
N ALA A 59 4.42 -24.77 -3.61
CA ALA A 59 2.97 -24.67 -3.79
C ALA A 59 2.38 -23.44 -3.05
N LEU A 60 2.81 -23.22 -1.80
CA LEU A 60 2.37 -22.08 -1.02
C LEU A 60 2.95 -20.77 -1.55
N SER A 61 4.24 -20.75 -1.91
CA SER A 61 4.91 -19.54 -2.42
C SER A 61 4.34 -19.05 -3.76
N ALA A 62 3.78 -19.96 -4.57
CA ALA A 62 3.11 -19.61 -5.82
C ALA A 62 1.77 -18.89 -5.59
N ALA A 63 1.07 -19.20 -4.48
CA ALA A 63 -0.20 -18.59 -4.15
C ALA A 63 -0.04 -17.10 -3.81
N TYR A 64 -0.86 -16.25 -4.44
CA TYR A 64 -0.83 -14.81 -4.23
C TYR A 64 -1.11 -14.44 -2.78
N GLU A 65 -2.14 -15.08 -2.20
CA GLU A 65 -2.62 -14.82 -0.86
C GLU A 65 -1.53 -15.09 0.18
N VAL A 66 -0.79 -16.19 0.03
CA VAL A 66 0.32 -16.51 0.93
C VAL A 66 1.42 -15.47 0.83
N ARG A 67 1.84 -15.08 -0.39
CA ARG A 67 2.84 -14.01 -0.55
C ARG A 67 2.39 -12.70 0.09
N ARG A 68 1.12 -12.35 -0.08
CA ARG A 68 0.50 -11.17 0.55
C ARG A 68 0.56 -11.27 2.08
N GLU A 69 0.15 -12.40 2.66
CA GLU A 69 0.18 -12.59 4.12
C GLU A 69 1.62 -12.50 4.65
N VAL A 70 2.59 -13.13 3.98
CA VAL A 70 4.01 -13.05 4.35
C VAL A 70 4.48 -11.60 4.39
N VAL A 71 4.24 -10.81 3.34
CA VAL A 71 4.75 -9.44 3.26
C VAL A 71 4.07 -8.51 4.29
N LEU A 72 2.79 -8.74 4.58
CA LEU A 72 2.01 -7.95 5.55
C LEU A 72 2.19 -8.41 7.00
N HIS A 73 2.92 -9.49 7.27
CA HIS A 73 3.09 -9.99 8.63
C HIS A 73 4.24 -9.27 9.36
N PRO A 74 4.00 -8.67 10.55
CA PRO A 74 5.03 -7.91 11.28
C PRO A 74 6.28 -8.70 11.65
N ARG A 75 6.16 -10.02 11.81
CA ARG A 75 7.28 -10.92 12.15
C ARG A 75 7.92 -11.59 10.93
N ALA A 76 7.49 -11.28 9.71
CA ALA A 76 8.10 -11.87 8.53
C ALA A 76 9.57 -11.43 8.41
N PRO A 77 10.50 -12.36 8.16
CA PRO A 77 11.90 -12.01 7.97
C PRO A 77 12.07 -11.03 6.80
N ARG A 78 12.85 -9.98 7.04
CA ARG A 78 12.94 -8.81 6.14
C ARG A 78 13.32 -9.19 4.72
N LEU A 79 14.31 -10.08 4.54
CA LEU A 79 14.77 -10.51 3.23
C LEU A 79 13.69 -11.27 2.46
N LEU A 80 12.91 -12.10 3.16
CA LEU A 80 11.79 -12.82 2.58
C LEU A 80 10.70 -11.84 2.11
N ALA A 81 10.32 -10.88 2.95
CA ALA A 81 9.33 -9.86 2.58
C ALA A 81 9.80 -9.03 1.36
N LEU A 82 11.07 -8.63 1.31
CA LEU A 82 11.64 -7.90 0.16
C LEU A 82 11.65 -8.72 -1.13
N ARG A 83 11.88 -10.02 -1.05
CA ARG A 83 11.83 -10.91 -2.22
C ARG A 83 10.42 -11.01 -2.81
N LEU A 84 9.39 -10.96 -1.96
CA LEU A 84 8.00 -11.20 -2.36
C LEU A 84 7.22 -9.92 -2.69
N VAL A 85 7.60 -8.77 -2.11
CA VAL A 85 6.84 -7.50 -2.23
C VAL A 85 6.58 -7.10 -3.68
N ALA A 86 7.55 -7.32 -4.58
CA ALA A 86 7.42 -6.93 -5.98
C ALA A 86 6.31 -7.70 -6.73
N GLY A 87 5.90 -8.87 -6.22
CA GLY A 87 4.85 -9.71 -6.79
C GLY A 87 3.43 -9.34 -6.35
N LEU A 88 3.25 -8.38 -5.43
CA LEU A 88 1.93 -7.99 -4.93
C LEU A 88 1.16 -7.12 -5.94
N TYR A 89 -0.17 -7.12 -5.86
CA TYR A 89 -1.01 -6.18 -6.60
C TYR A 89 -0.89 -4.77 -6.03
N TRP A 90 -1.27 -3.76 -6.83
CA TRP A 90 -1.08 -2.35 -6.45
C TRP A 90 -1.77 -1.98 -5.13
N ALA A 91 -2.93 -2.57 -4.84
CA ALA A 91 -3.68 -2.31 -3.62
C ALA A 91 -2.93 -2.79 -2.38
N ASP A 92 -2.31 -3.96 -2.46
CA ASP A 92 -1.50 -4.51 -1.39
C ASP A 92 -0.14 -3.79 -1.29
N LEU A 93 0.46 -3.33 -2.39
CA LEU A 93 1.64 -2.45 -2.34
C LEU A 93 1.34 -1.14 -1.59
N ALA A 94 0.18 -0.52 -1.86
CA ALA A 94 -0.25 0.69 -1.15
C ALA A 94 -0.48 0.43 0.35
N ARG A 95 -1.05 -0.74 0.69
CA ARG A 95 -1.22 -1.18 2.08
C ARG A 95 0.13 -1.39 2.78
N VAL A 96 1.08 -2.09 2.14
CA VAL A 96 2.42 -2.31 2.68
C VAL A 96 3.15 -0.99 2.91
N GLY A 97 3.10 -0.06 1.94
CA GLY A 97 3.75 1.25 2.06
C GLY A 97 3.26 2.10 3.24
N THR A 98 2.06 1.82 3.74
CA THR A 98 1.41 2.62 4.79
C THR A 98 1.25 1.92 6.13
N ASP A 99 1.58 0.63 6.25
CA ASP A 99 1.48 -0.13 7.50
C ASP A 99 2.67 0.17 8.43
N PRO A 100 2.46 0.89 9.56
CA PRO A 100 3.56 1.30 10.43
C PRO A 100 4.27 0.12 11.11
N ARG A 101 3.63 -1.06 11.17
CA ARG A 101 4.18 -2.27 11.81
C ARG A 101 5.27 -2.93 10.98
N LEU A 102 5.31 -2.67 9.68
CA LEU A 102 6.26 -3.28 8.76
C LEU A 102 7.59 -2.52 8.75
N HIS A 103 8.68 -3.23 8.51
CA HIS A 103 10.02 -2.64 8.48
C HIS A 103 10.11 -1.51 7.41
N PRO A 104 10.74 -0.35 7.70
CA PRO A 104 10.76 0.81 6.79
C PRO A 104 11.28 0.50 5.39
N VAL A 105 12.29 -0.36 5.27
CA VAL A 105 12.85 -0.79 3.96
C VAL A 105 11.83 -1.57 3.12
N VAL A 106 10.96 -2.38 3.74
CA VAL A 106 9.91 -3.12 3.00
C VAL A 106 8.84 -2.15 2.51
N ARG A 107 8.43 -1.18 3.34
CA ARG A 107 7.49 -0.12 2.95
C ARG A 107 8.04 0.69 1.78
N ARG A 108 9.32 1.06 1.83
CA ARG A 108 9.99 1.79 0.76
C ARG A 108 10.07 0.99 -0.53
N ALA A 109 10.36 -0.31 -0.45
CA ALA A 109 10.35 -1.19 -1.62
C ALA A 109 8.95 -1.29 -2.25
N ALA A 110 7.90 -1.36 -1.44
CA ALA A 110 6.52 -1.34 -1.92
C ALA A 110 6.15 -0.02 -2.60
N ASP A 111 6.52 1.12 -1.99
CA ASP A 111 6.31 2.45 -2.58
C ASP A 111 7.00 2.57 -3.94
N LEU A 112 8.28 2.17 -4.04
CA LEU A 112 9.03 2.20 -5.30
C LEU A 112 8.33 1.37 -6.37
N LYS A 113 7.90 0.15 -6.01
CA LYS A 113 7.23 -0.71 -6.99
C LYS A 113 5.87 -0.18 -7.42
N LEU A 114 5.14 0.45 -6.51
CA LEU A 114 3.87 1.09 -6.83
C LEU A 114 4.09 2.30 -7.75
N ILE A 115 5.10 3.14 -7.47
CA ILE A 115 5.47 4.30 -8.30
C ILE A 115 5.80 3.87 -9.73
N GLU A 116 6.59 2.80 -9.90
CA GLU A 116 6.90 2.23 -11.23
C GLU A 116 5.64 1.84 -12.02
N ARG A 117 4.57 1.40 -11.33
CA ARG A 117 3.33 0.94 -11.98
C ARG A 117 2.31 2.05 -12.22
N LEU A 118 2.45 3.20 -11.56
CA LEU A 118 1.49 4.32 -11.67
C LEU A 118 1.14 4.71 -13.11
N PRO A 119 2.08 4.79 -14.08
CA PRO A 119 1.75 5.18 -15.44
C PRO A 119 0.77 4.22 -16.14
N GLY A 120 0.79 2.93 -15.77
CA GLY A 120 -0.09 1.91 -16.35
C GLY A 120 -1.43 1.74 -15.64
N LEU A 121 -1.66 2.42 -14.51
CA LEU A 121 -2.93 2.33 -13.77
C LEU A 121 -4.03 3.15 -14.45
N ALA A 122 -5.24 2.61 -14.44
CA ALA A 122 -6.42 3.35 -14.88
C ALA A 122 -6.67 4.56 -13.95
N SER A 123 -7.40 5.57 -14.44
CA SER A 123 -7.70 6.78 -13.65
C SER A 123 -8.41 6.46 -12.32
N GLY A 124 -9.33 5.50 -12.31
CA GLY A 124 -10.00 5.03 -11.09
C GLY A 124 -9.05 4.38 -10.08
N GLU A 125 -8.08 3.59 -10.56
CA GLU A 125 -7.05 2.97 -9.71
C GLU A 125 -6.10 4.03 -9.16
N LYS A 126 -5.66 5.00 -9.98
CA LYS A 126 -4.86 6.14 -9.51
C LYS A 126 -5.58 6.95 -8.44
N MET A 127 -6.90 7.16 -8.56
CA MET A 127 -7.70 7.81 -7.53
C MET A 127 -7.73 6.98 -6.23
N ALA A 128 -7.88 5.66 -6.33
CA ALA A 128 -7.83 4.78 -5.15
C ALA A 128 -6.46 4.83 -4.46
N VAL A 129 -5.38 4.78 -5.24
CA VAL A 129 -4.01 4.96 -4.73
C VAL A 129 -3.85 6.35 -4.09
N ALA A 130 -4.32 7.42 -4.74
CA ALA A 130 -4.17 8.78 -4.24
C ALA A 130 -4.77 8.97 -2.84
N ARG A 131 -5.92 8.34 -2.53
CA ARG A 131 -6.56 8.40 -1.21
C ARG A 131 -5.81 7.63 -0.12
N ALA A 132 -5.17 6.53 -0.48
CA ALA A 132 -4.58 5.58 0.47
C ALA A 132 -3.05 5.66 0.56
N ALA A 133 -2.39 6.33 -0.39
CA ALA A 133 -0.94 6.36 -0.58
C ALA A 133 -0.14 6.87 0.63
N SER A 134 1.11 6.41 0.69
CA SER A 134 2.16 6.96 1.56
C SER A 134 2.65 8.31 1.03
N ALA A 135 3.39 9.06 1.85
CA ALA A 135 3.99 10.34 1.46
C ALA A 135 4.88 10.23 0.20
N ASN A 136 5.58 9.10 0.03
CA ASN A 136 6.45 8.85 -1.12
C ASN A 136 5.65 8.71 -2.42
N VAL A 137 4.54 7.99 -2.36
CA VAL A 137 3.67 7.76 -3.53
C VAL A 137 2.85 9.03 -3.84
N ILE A 138 2.41 9.77 -2.82
CA ILE A 138 1.83 11.12 -2.96
C ILE A 138 2.77 12.02 -3.74
N ALA A 139 4.06 12.04 -3.37
CA ALA A 139 5.06 12.86 -4.04
C ALA A 139 5.19 12.53 -5.54
N ALA A 140 5.01 11.26 -5.93
CA ALA A 140 5.02 10.85 -7.34
C ALA A 140 3.71 11.18 -8.08
N LEU A 141 2.56 11.12 -7.39
CA LEU A 141 1.25 11.39 -7.99
C LEU A 141 0.89 12.87 -8.10
N ARG A 142 1.58 13.75 -7.37
CA ARG A 142 1.19 15.17 -7.26
C ARG A 142 1.09 15.89 -8.61
N LEU A 143 1.89 15.50 -9.60
CA LEU A 143 1.90 16.09 -10.95
C LEU A 143 1.01 15.34 -11.95
N ASP A 144 0.18 14.39 -11.52
CA ASP A 144 -0.79 13.77 -12.43
C ASP A 144 -1.72 14.86 -12.98
N PRO A 145 -1.87 14.98 -14.31
CA PRO A 145 -2.63 16.07 -14.92
C PRO A 145 -4.15 15.94 -14.72
N THR A 146 -4.63 14.81 -14.19
CA THR A 146 -6.05 14.48 -14.06
C THR A 146 -6.64 15.14 -12.82
N PRO A 147 -7.60 16.09 -12.96
CA PRO A 147 -8.18 16.79 -11.80
C PRO A 147 -8.88 15.86 -10.79
N ARG A 148 -9.44 14.73 -11.26
CA ARG A 148 -10.03 13.71 -10.39
C ARG A 148 -9.01 13.01 -9.50
N VAL A 149 -7.78 12.79 -9.99
CA VAL A 149 -6.68 12.20 -9.20
C VAL A 149 -6.22 13.20 -8.15
N THR A 150 -6.06 14.48 -8.50
CA THR A 150 -5.77 15.54 -7.52
C THR A 150 -6.87 15.64 -6.48
N GLY A 151 -8.14 15.63 -6.86
CA GLY A 151 -9.25 15.65 -5.91
C GLY A 151 -9.16 14.51 -4.89
N ALA A 152 -8.89 13.29 -5.37
CA ALA A 152 -8.66 12.13 -4.50
C ALA A 152 -7.39 12.27 -3.63
N LEU A 153 -6.35 12.93 -4.13
CA LEU A 153 -5.14 13.22 -3.36
C LEU A 153 -5.43 14.15 -2.17
N LEU A 154 -6.25 15.20 -2.38
CA LEU A 154 -6.61 16.19 -1.35
C LEU A 154 -7.43 15.60 -0.19
N GLU A 155 -8.12 14.48 -0.44
CA GLU A 155 -8.84 13.69 0.56
C GLU A 155 -7.91 12.81 1.41
N ASN A 156 -6.64 12.61 1.02
CA ASN A 156 -5.74 11.68 1.70
C ASN A 156 -5.40 12.18 3.13
N PRO A 157 -5.58 11.36 4.18
CA PRO A 157 -5.33 11.75 5.57
C PRO A 157 -3.85 12.00 5.88
N ARG A 158 -2.92 11.43 5.09
CA ARG A 158 -1.47 11.61 5.22
C ARG A 158 -0.95 12.81 4.44
N LEU A 159 -1.80 13.49 3.68
CA LEU A 159 -1.41 14.68 2.94
C LEU A 159 -1.12 15.81 3.93
N THR A 160 0.01 16.49 3.71
CA THR A 160 0.43 17.66 4.46
C THR A 160 0.65 18.83 3.52
N GLU A 161 0.65 20.04 4.06
CA GLU A 161 0.96 21.25 3.29
C GLU A 161 2.34 21.15 2.63
N GLY A 162 3.34 20.61 3.33
CA GLY A 162 4.68 20.38 2.78
C GLY A 162 4.70 19.42 1.58
N LEU A 163 3.78 18.46 1.50
CA LEU A 163 3.64 17.57 0.33
C LEU A 163 2.93 18.24 -0.84
N LEU A 164 2.09 19.25 -0.59
CA LEU A 164 1.38 20.02 -1.61
C LEU A 164 2.18 21.21 -2.14
N MET A 165 3.07 21.81 -1.33
CA MET A 165 3.87 22.95 -1.76
C MET A 165 4.61 22.73 -3.08
N PRO A 166 5.27 21.57 -3.32
CA PRO A 166 5.90 21.28 -4.61
C PRO A 166 4.92 21.18 -5.78
N LEU A 167 3.64 20.87 -5.56
CA LEU A 167 2.60 20.92 -6.60
C LEU A 167 2.19 22.38 -6.87
N ALA A 168 1.85 23.13 -5.83
CA ALA A 168 1.39 24.51 -5.94
C ALA A 168 2.44 25.42 -6.60
N ALA A 169 3.73 25.17 -6.36
CA ALA A 169 4.83 25.93 -6.93
C ALA A 169 5.35 25.39 -8.28
N SER A 170 4.80 24.28 -8.82
CA SER A 170 5.34 23.67 -10.03
C SER A 170 4.79 24.32 -11.30
N GLU A 171 5.68 24.78 -12.17
CA GLU A 171 5.34 25.25 -13.53
C GLU A 171 4.87 24.12 -14.45
N LYS A 172 5.14 22.86 -14.10
CA LYS A 172 4.69 21.67 -14.86
C LYS A 172 3.29 21.22 -14.45
N ALA A 173 2.72 21.82 -13.40
CA ALA A 173 1.38 21.46 -12.95
C ALA A 173 0.33 21.90 -13.98
N SER A 174 -0.67 21.05 -14.19
CA SER A 174 -1.80 21.38 -15.06
C SER A 174 -2.58 22.58 -14.49
N PRO A 175 -2.96 23.58 -15.31
CA PRO A 175 -3.79 24.69 -14.85
C PRO A 175 -5.12 24.24 -14.22
N LEU A 176 -5.70 23.13 -14.70
CA LEU A 176 -6.91 22.53 -14.13
C LEU A 176 -6.68 21.97 -12.73
N VAL A 177 -5.49 21.40 -12.50
CA VAL A 177 -5.08 20.86 -11.19
C VAL A 177 -4.84 21.99 -10.19
N LEU A 178 -4.17 23.06 -10.62
CA LEU A 178 -3.95 24.25 -9.80
C LEU A 178 -5.26 24.95 -9.44
N ALA A 179 -6.19 25.08 -10.40
CA ALA A 179 -7.53 25.60 -10.12
C ALA A 179 -8.31 24.70 -9.14
N ARG A 180 -8.19 23.37 -9.26
CA ARG A 180 -8.81 22.44 -8.32
C ARG A 180 -8.26 22.58 -6.91
N LEU A 181 -6.94 22.75 -6.77
CA LEU A 181 -6.28 23.00 -5.48
C LEU A 181 -6.70 24.35 -4.89
N ALA A 182 -6.77 25.40 -5.72
CA ALA A 182 -7.22 26.73 -5.32
C ALA A 182 -8.65 26.71 -4.75
N ALA A 183 -9.54 25.96 -5.40
CA ALA A 183 -10.94 25.83 -5.00
C ALA A 183 -11.18 24.83 -3.85
N ASP A 184 -10.15 24.18 -3.32
CA ASP A 184 -10.32 23.20 -2.24
C ASP A 184 -10.54 23.89 -0.89
N PRO A 185 -11.63 23.58 -0.15
CA PRO A 185 -12.00 24.28 1.06
C PRO A 185 -11.01 24.07 2.22
N ARG A 186 -10.23 22.97 2.21
CA ARG A 186 -9.25 22.65 3.25
C ARG A 186 -7.87 23.21 2.92
N TRP A 187 -7.48 23.16 1.65
CA TRP A 187 -6.12 23.46 1.22
C TRP A 187 -5.97 24.84 0.57
N GLY A 188 -6.95 25.27 -0.24
CA GLY A 188 -6.93 26.56 -0.94
C GLY A 188 -6.97 27.76 0.00
N VAL A 189 -7.51 27.61 1.20
CA VAL A 189 -7.56 28.68 2.23
C VAL A 189 -6.22 28.90 2.95
N ARG A 190 -5.25 27.98 2.80
CA ARG A 190 -3.98 28.05 3.55
C ARG A 190 -3.04 29.11 2.98
N PRO A 191 -2.48 30.01 3.80
CA PRO A 191 -1.63 31.11 3.31
C PRO A 191 -0.44 30.66 2.47
N GLY A 192 0.24 29.57 2.85
CA GLY A 192 1.38 29.03 2.10
C GLY A 192 0.99 28.58 0.69
N ILE A 193 -0.13 27.85 0.58
CA ILE A 193 -0.69 27.40 -0.69
C ILE A 193 -1.18 28.57 -1.53
N ARG A 194 -1.91 29.53 -0.94
CA ARG A 194 -2.38 30.75 -1.65
C ARG A 194 -1.23 31.52 -2.28
N ASN A 195 -0.20 31.79 -1.49
CA ASN A 195 0.97 32.53 -1.94
C ASN A 195 1.68 31.80 -3.09
N ALA A 196 1.88 30.48 -2.95
CA ALA A 196 2.48 29.67 -4.01
C ALA A 196 1.65 29.68 -5.30
N LEU A 197 0.33 29.54 -5.20
CA LEU A 197 -0.58 29.56 -6.35
C LEU A 197 -0.57 30.92 -7.05
N CYS A 198 -0.63 32.03 -6.32
CA CYS A 198 -0.59 33.38 -6.91
C CYS A 198 0.74 33.70 -7.60
N ARG A 199 1.85 33.08 -7.17
CA ARG A 199 3.17 33.22 -7.79
C ARG A 199 3.40 32.25 -8.95
N ASN A 200 2.59 31.21 -9.07
CA ASN A 200 2.75 30.21 -10.12
C ASN A 200 2.12 30.72 -11.43
N PRO A 201 2.90 30.88 -12.51
CA PRO A 201 2.41 31.39 -13.79
C PRO A 201 1.39 30.45 -14.47
N ALA A 202 1.37 29.17 -14.11
CA ALA A 202 0.40 28.21 -14.64
C ALA A 202 -0.96 28.25 -13.92
N THR A 203 -1.08 28.96 -12.80
CA THR A 203 -2.37 29.12 -12.11
C THR A 203 -3.31 29.98 -12.96
N PRO A 204 -4.52 29.50 -13.29
CA PRO A 204 -5.49 30.32 -14.02
C PRO A 204 -5.81 31.61 -13.28
N LEU A 205 -5.85 32.73 -14.02
CA LEU A 205 -6.11 34.05 -13.44
C LEU A 205 -7.39 34.08 -12.58
N ALA A 206 -8.47 33.47 -13.06
CA ALA A 206 -9.72 33.39 -12.32
C ALA A 206 -9.58 32.67 -10.96
N ALA A 207 -8.73 31.63 -10.90
CA ALA A 207 -8.45 30.92 -9.66
C ALA A 207 -7.58 31.78 -8.72
N ALA A 208 -6.57 32.48 -9.26
CA ALA A 208 -5.70 33.36 -8.47
C ALA A 208 -6.47 34.55 -7.85
N LEU A 209 -7.41 35.13 -8.59
CA LEU A 209 -8.25 36.25 -8.12
C LEU A 209 -9.28 35.83 -7.06
N ALA A 210 -9.62 34.54 -7.00
CA ALA A 210 -10.61 34.00 -6.06
C ALA A 210 -10.01 33.57 -4.70
N LEU A 211 -8.68 33.56 -4.56
CA LEU A 211 -7.98 33.12 -3.34
C LEU A 211 -7.96 34.21 -2.26
#